data_AF-T0LV01-F1
#
_entry.id   AF-T0LV01-F1
#
_cell.length_a   1.000
_cell.length_b   1.000
_cell.length_c   1.000
_cell.angle_alpha   90.00
_cell.angle_beta   90.00
_cell.angle_gamma   90.00
#
_symmetry.space_group_name_H-M   'P 1'
#
loop_
_entity.id
_entity.type
_entity.pdbx_description
1 polymer ?
#
loop_
_entity_poly.entity_id
_entity_poly.type
_entity_poly.pdbx_seq_one_letter_code
_entity_poly.pdbx_strand_id
1 'polypeptide(L)'
;MDNFQKRIIIGTLYPISIFLFIPSIIIYHFTLLIWLITLTGSEFVAFILVFLGYLIDRKDKGITATFAEYLKFNSYGPLIVLILFFMFVSGYYIMTHTYIDTLIYINIVLIIFILLVLLQPISNIKYNRIPSIENNEDTKIQSILKVFRDYNITPHIKIIDTNSVKIANGYQSDKYYIYITSYLLSNLSESELEAVVAHEIGHLVMKHNLKHFL
;
A
#
# COMPACT_ATOMS: atom_id res chain seq x y z
N MET A 1 49.88 -42.96 -8.31
CA MET A 1 50.22 -41.53 -8.30
C MET A 1 51.17 -41.28 -7.14
N ASP A 2 52.42 -40.91 -7.42
CA ASP A 2 53.42 -40.71 -6.37
C ASP A 2 53.11 -39.43 -5.54
N ASN A 3 53.79 -39.26 -4.42
CA ASN A 3 53.60 -38.11 -3.53
C ASN A 3 54.01 -36.77 -4.18
N PHE A 4 54.84 -36.80 -5.21
CA PHE A 4 55.30 -35.63 -5.94
C PHE A 4 54.21 -35.12 -6.88
N GLN A 5 53.56 -36.01 -7.64
CA GLN A 5 52.41 -35.71 -8.49
C GLN A 5 51.23 -35.16 -7.68
N LYS A 6 50.95 -35.73 -6.50
CA LYS A 6 49.92 -35.20 -5.57
C LYS A 6 50.22 -33.76 -5.13
N ARG A 7 51.49 -33.45 -4.80
CA ARG A 7 51.90 -32.11 -4.38
C ARG A 7 51.82 -31.10 -5.50
N ILE A 8 52.18 -31.47 -6.74
CA ILE A 8 52.05 -30.60 -7.91
C ILE A 8 50.57 -30.30 -8.20
N ILE A 9 49.71 -31.33 -8.18
CA ILE A 9 48.28 -31.17 -8.41
C ILE A 9 47.65 -30.27 -7.34
N ILE A 10 47.92 -30.50 -6.05
CA ILE A 10 47.41 -29.65 -4.96
C ILE A 10 48.00 -28.23 -5.04
N GLY A 11 49.30 -28.10 -5.31
CA GLY A 11 49.99 -26.81 -5.45
C GLY A 11 49.54 -25.98 -6.65
N THR A 12 48.92 -26.61 -7.65
CA THR A 12 48.38 -25.94 -8.85
C THR A 12 46.88 -25.69 -8.74
N LEU A 13 46.12 -26.64 -8.19
CA LEU A 13 44.67 -26.50 -7.99
C LEU A 13 44.33 -25.46 -6.91
N TYR A 14 45.14 -25.34 -5.86
CA TYR A 14 44.88 -24.39 -4.77
C TYR A 14 44.94 -22.92 -5.25
N PRO A 15 45.98 -22.45 -5.95
CA PRO A 15 46.00 -21.10 -6.53
C PRO A 15 44.87 -20.86 -7.55
N ILE A 16 44.55 -21.85 -8.39
CA ILE A 16 43.45 -21.74 -9.37
C ILE A 16 42.11 -21.57 -8.65
N SER A 17 41.87 -22.31 -7.57
CA SER A 17 40.65 -22.18 -6.76
C SER A 17 40.52 -20.79 -6.13
N ILE A 18 41.62 -20.21 -5.64
CA ILE A 18 41.64 -18.85 -5.09
C ILE A 18 41.43 -17.81 -6.20
N PHE A 19 42.05 -18.02 -7.37
CA PHE A 19 41.95 -17.12 -8.53
C PHE A 19 40.55 -17.11 -9.15
N LEU A 20 39.77 -18.18 -9.00
CA LEU A 20 38.36 -18.21 -9.41
C LEU A 20 37.42 -17.70 -8.30
N PHE A 21 37.77 -17.92 -7.03
CA PHE A 21 36.97 -17.51 -5.88
C PHE A 21 36.94 -15.99 -5.69
N ILE A 22 38.08 -15.29 -5.81
CA ILE A 22 38.14 -13.83 -5.59
C ILE A 22 37.30 -13.06 -6.64
N PRO A 23 37.39 -13.32 -7.96
CA PRO A 23 36.51 -12.70 -8.95
C PRO A 23 35.03 -13.01 -8.71
N SER A 24 34.70 -14.22 -8.26
CA SER A 24 33.30 -14.58 -7.96
C SER A 24 32.73 -13.75 -6.80
N ILE A 25 33.52 -13.48 -5.76
CA ILE A 25 33.15 -12.56 -4.66
C ILE A 25 32.97 -11.14 -5.18
N ILE A 26 33.87 -10.65 -6.04
CA ILE A 26 33.79 -9.29 -6.59
C ILE A 26 32.55 -9.13 -7.46
N ILE A 27 32.28 -10.07 -8.38
CA ILE A 27 31.08 -10.07 -9.24
C ILE A 27 29.81 -10.10 -8.38
N TYR A 28 29.80 -10.89 -7.32
CA TYR A 28 28.67 -10.97 -6.39
C TYR A 28 28.39 -9.63 -5.69
N HIS A 29 29.41 -8.99 -5.12
CA HIS A 29 29.24 -7.69 -4.45
C HIS A 29 28.88 -6.57 -5.45
N PHE A 30 29.44 -6.61 -6.66
CA PHE A 30 29.12 -5.66 -7.72
C PHE A 30 27.68 -5.81 -8.19
N THR A 31 27.19 -7.05 -8.31
CA THR A 31 25.79 -7.34 -8.63
C THR A 31 24.87 -6.78 -7.55
N LEU A 32 25.15 -7.04 -6.26
CA LEU A 32 24.39 -6.48 -5.14
C LEU A 32 24.34 -4.94 -5.17
N LEU A 33 25.47 -4.28 -5.47
CA LEU A 33 25.55 -2.84 -5.59
C LEU A 33 24.66 -2.31 -6.73
N ILE A 34 24.72 -2.92 -7.92
CA ILE A 34 23.85 -2.54 -9.05
C ILE A 34 22.38 -2.63 -8.64
N TRP A 35 21.99 -3.73 -8.00
CA TRP A 35 20.60 -3.90 -7.57
C TRP A 35 20.17 -2.88 -6.52
N LEU A 36 21.02 -2.57 -5.54
CA LEU A 36 20.72 -1.53 -4.54
C LEU A 36 20.54 -0.16 -5.21
N ILE A 37 21.36 0.16 -6.20
CA ILE A 37 21.25 1.38 -7.00
C ILE A 37 19.94 1.38 -7.80
N THR A 38 19.59 0.27 -8.46
CA THR A 38 18.32 0.16 -9.20
C THR A 38 17.11 0.33 -8.28
N LEU A 39 17.13 -0.28 -7.10
CA LEU A 39 16.05 -0.19 -6.12
C LEU A 39 15.91 1.22 -5.58
N THR A 40 17.01 1.83 -5.12
CA THR A 40 17.04 3.23 -4.67
C THR A 40 16.61 4.19 -5.77
N GLY A 41 17.05 3.94 -7.00
CA GLY A 41 16.64 4.69 -8.18
C GLY A 41 15.14 4.57 -8.44
N SER A 42 14.57 3.38 -8.29
CA SER A 42 13.12 3.16 -8.46
C SER A 42 12.28 3.84 -7.38
N GLU A 43 12.73 3.83 -6.11
CA GLU A 43 12.11 4.57 -5.01
C GLU A 43 12.14 6.08 -5.27
N PHE A 44 13.29 6.59 -5.73
CA PHE A 44 13.43 7.99 -6.07
C PHE A 44 12.51 8.40 -7.22
N VAL A 45 12.38 7.56 -8.25
CA VAL A 45 11.42 7.78 -9.36
C VAL A 45 9.99 7.75 -8.86
N ALA A 46 9.60 6.78 -8.04
CA ALA A 46 8.25 6.68 -7.47
C ALA A 46 7.92 7.93 -6.62
N PHE A 47 8.85 8.37 -5.78
CA PHE A 47 8.71 9.59 -4.99
C PHE A 47 8.54 10.83 -5.89
N ILE A 48 9.34 10.96 -6.95
CA ILE A 48 9.21 12.04 -7.92
C ILE A 48 7.83 12.00 -8.59
N LEU A 49 7.35 10.83 -9.00
CA LEU A 49 6.03 10.71 -9.64
C LEU A 49 4.90 11.14 -8.70
N VAL A 50 4.95 10.75 -7.43
CA VAL A 50 3.98 11.19 -6.41
C VAL A 50 4.07 12.70 -6.17
N PHE A 51 5.29 13.25 -6.13
CA PHE A 51 5.51 14.70 -6.00
C PHE A 51 5.01 15.48 -7.22
N LEU A 52 5.23 14.97 -8.44
CA LEU A 52 4.69 15.55 -9.67
C LEU A 52 3.16 15.50 -9.66
N GLY A 53 2.56 14.37 -9.25
CA GLY A 53 1.13 14.25 -9.05
C GLY A 53 0.58 15.28 -8.07
N TYR A 54 1.28 15.51 -6.95
CA TYR A 54 0.96 16.59 -6.01
C TYR A 54 1.01 17.98 -6.66
N LEU A 55 2.04 18.29 -7.44
CA LEU A 55 2.15 19.58 -8.13
C LEU A 55 1.02 19.79 -9.15
N ILE A 56 0.68 18.74 -9.90
CA ILE A 56 -0.43 18.74 -10.84
C ILE A 56 -1.75 18.98 -10.10
N ASP A 57 -2.04 18.20 -9.05
CA ASP A 57 -3.27 18.37 -8.27
C ASP A 57 -3.33 19.75 -7.59
N ARG A 58 -2.20 20.29 -7.14
CA ARG A 58 -2.13 21.63 -6.54
C ARG A 58 -2.42 22.72 -7.56
N LYS A 59 -1.95 22.56 -8.80
CA LYS A 59 -2.21 23.50 -9.88
C LYS A 59 -3.64 23.39 -10.41
N ASP A 60 -4.06 22.17 -10.72
CA ASP A 60 -5.27 21.91 -11.51
C ASP A 60 -6.51 21.77 -10.63
N LYS A 61 -6.41 21.06 -9.51
CA LYS A 61 -7.51 20.94 -8.54
C LYS A 61 -7.49 22.07 -7.52
N GLY A 62 -6.37 22.74 -7.32
CA GLY A 62 -6.23 23.80 -6.30
C GLY A 62 -6.27 23.24 -4.88
N ILE A 63 -5.66 22.07 -4.63
CA ILE A 63 -5.56 21.50 -3.28
C ILE A 63 -4.77 22.44 -2.35
N THR A 64 -5.20 22.53 -1.09
CA THR A 64 -4.55 23.35 -0.07
C THR A 64 -3.64 22.53 0.85
N ALA A 65 -3.72 21.20 0.77
CA ALA A 65 -2.90 20.29 1.54
C ALA A 65 -1.40 20.48 1.29
N THR A 66 -0.62 20.29 2.36
CA THR A 66 0.83 20.11 2.26
C THR A 66 1.16 18.77 1.59
N PHE A 67 2.37 18.63 1.04
CA PHE A 67 2.79 17.36 0.44
C PHE A 67 2.75 16.19 1.45
N ALA A 68 3.11 16.45 2.71
CA ALA A 68 3.04 15.45 3.78
C ALA A 68 1.60 14.99 4.06
N GLU A 69 0.61 15.87 3.97
CA GLU A 69 -0.80 15.50 4.09
C GLU A 69 -1.29 14.75 2.85
N TYR A 70 -0.88 15.17 1.66
CA TYR A 70 -1.21 14.50 0.40
C TYR A 70 -0.72 13.04 0.39
N LEU A 71 0.50 12.79 0.89
CA LEU A 71 1.07 11.44 1.01
C LEU A 71 0.23 10.49 1.87
N LYS A 72 -0.50 10.99 2.88
CA LYS A 72 -1.36 10.13 3.72
C LYS A 72 -2.47 9.47 2.91
N PHE A 73 -3.00 10.16 1.90
CA PHE A 73 -4.06 9.67 1.03
C PHE A 73 -3.54 8.86 -0.17
N ASN A 74 -2.25 8.95 -0.46
CA ASN A 74 -1.59 8.27 -1.58
C ASN A 74 -0.60 7.18 -1.11
N SER A 75 -0.89 6.56 0.03
CA SER A 75 0.00 5.62 0.74
C SER A 75 0.22 4.28 0.03
N TYR A 76 -0.56 3.97 -1.01
CA TYR A 76 -0.38 2.77 -1.82
C TYR A 76 0.92 2.78 -2.62
N GLY A 77 1.40 3.96 -3.05
CA GLY A 77 2.66 4.09 -3.78
C GLY A 77 3.84 3.57 -2.94
N PRO A 78 4.14 4.19 -1.78
CA PRO A 78 5.22 3.74 -0.89
C PRO A 78 5.08 2.29 -0.41
N LEU A 79 3.85 1.79 -0.21
CA LEU A 79 3.64 0.39 0.18
C LEU A 79 4.04 -0.58 -0.94
N ILE A 80 3.62 -0.33 -2.18
CA ILE A 80 3.97 -1.20 -3.32
C ILE A 80 5.49 -1.27 -3.48
N VAL A 81 6.20 -0.15 -3.32
CA VAL A 81 7.67 -0.19 -3.44
C VAL A 81 8.32 -0.91 -2.25
N LEU A 82 7.81 -0.76 -1.04
CA LEU A 82 8.25 -1.55 0.12
C LEU A 82 8.01 -3.06 -0.07
N ILE A 83 6.91 -3.45 -0.73
CA ILE A 83 6.63 -4.84 -1.10
C ILE A 83 7.68 -5.34 -2.09
N LEU A 84 7.97 -4.57 -3.13
CA LEU A 84 8.99 -4.92 -4.12
C LEU A 84 10.37 -5.03 -3.47
N PHE A 85 10.71 -4.15 -2.53
CA PHE A 85 11.92 -4.23 -1.71
C PHE A 85 12.00 -5.54 -0.94
N PHE A 86 10.95 -5.91 -0.20
CA PHE A 86 10.95 -7.16 0.56
C PHE A 86 10.99 -8.40 -0.32
N MET A 87 10.23 -8.43 -1.43
CA MET A 87 10.30 -9.50 -2.42
C MET A 87 11.71 -9.66 -3.00
N PHE A 88 12.38 -8.54 -3.26
CA PHE A 88 13.74 -8.52 -3.75
C PHE A 88 14.74 -9.07 -2.72
N VAL A 89 14.71 -8.59 -1.46
CA VAL A 89 15.62 -9.07 -0.42
C VAL A 89 15.38 -10.56 -0.13
N SER A 90 14.13 -11.01 -0.11
CA SER A 90 13.79 -12.44 -0.01
C SER A 90 14.33 -13.25 -1.19
N GLY A 91 14.16 -12.78 -2.43
CA GLY A 91 14.71 -13.43 -3.62
C GLY A 91 16.24 -13.58 -3.55
N TYR A 92 16.94 -12.52 -3.15
CA TYR A 92 18.38 -12.55 -2.97
C TYR A 92 18.81 -13.51 -1.86
N TYR A 93 18.13 -13.50 -0.72
CA TYR A 93 18.44 -14.39 0.40
C TYR A 93 18.26 -15.86 0.02
N ILE A 94 17.17 -16.18 -0.69
CA ILE A 94 16.88 -17.52 -1.24
C ILE A 94 18.02 -18.03 -2.13
N MET A 95 18.57 -17.17 -2.99
CA MET A 95 19.63 -17.55 -3.92
C MET A 95 20.99 -17.80 -3.26
N THR A 96 21.17 -17.37 -2.01
CA THR A 96 22.50 -17.26 -1.38
C THR A 96 22.66 -18.10 -0.11
N HIS A 97 21.57 -18.67 0.43
CA HIS A 97 21.55 -19.38 1.70
C HIS A 97 21.01 -20.80 1.58
N THR A 98 21.21 -21.59 2.64
CA THR A 98 20.67 -22.96 2.70
C THR A 98 19.13 -22.92 2.78
N TYR A 99 18.51 -24.04 2.40
CA TYR A 99 17.04 -24.13 2.29
C TYR A 99 16.30 -23.82 3.61
N ILE A 100 16.86 -24.20 4.76
CA ILE A 100 16.22 -23.98 6.07
C ILE A 100 16.28 -22.51 6.48
N ASP A 101 17.44 -21.88 6.35
CA ASP A 101 17.61 -20.45 6.67
C ASP A 101 16.68 -19.60 5.79
N THR A 102 16.59 -19.98 4.52
CA THR A 102 15.73 -19.35 3.52
C THR A 102 14.26 -19.39 3.92
N LEU A 103 13.76 -20.54 4.35
CA LEU A 103 12.37 -20.69 4.80
C LEU A 103 12.07 -19.83 6.02
N ILE A 104 12.97 -19.77 7.01
CA ILE A 104 12.79 -18.93 8.19
C ILE A 104 12.74 -17.45 7.80
N TYR A 105 13.65 -17.02 6.92
CA TYR A 105 13.70 -15.64 6.44
C TYR A 105 12.44 -15.20 5.68
N ILE A 106 11.94 -16.03 4.75
CA ILE A 106 10.70 -15.75 4.01
C ILE A 106 9.53 -15.60 4.98
N ASN A 107 9.40 -16.47 5.98
CA ASN A 107 8.32 -16.39 6.96
C ASN A 107 8.39 -15.11 7.80
N ILE A 108 9.58 -14.68 8.22
CA ILE A 108 9.76 -13.41 8.95
C ILE A 108 9.38 -12.22 8.08
N VAL A 109 9.85 -12.17 6.83
CA VAL A 109 9.51 -11.10 5.88
C VAL A 109 8.01 -11.08 5.60
N LEU A 110 7.38 -12.24 5.43
CA LEU A 110 5.94 -12.37 5.24
C LEU A 110 5.16 -11.86 6.46
N ILE A 111 5.61 -12.18 7.68
CA ILE A 111 5.00 -11.68 8.92
C ILE A 111 5.14 -10.15 8.99
N ILE A 112 6.33 -9.59 8.72
CA ILE A 112 6.55 -8.14 8.69
C ILE A 112 5.66 -7.47 7.64
N PHE A 113 5.56 -8.06 6.45
CA PHE A 113 4.68 -7.61 5.38
C PHE A 113 3.21 -7.60 5.80
N ILE A 114 2.71 -8.71 6.37
CA ILE A 114 1.34 -8.81 6.88
C ILE A 114 1.12 -7.75 7.97
N LEU A 115 2.07 -7.56 8.88
CA LEU A 115 1.99 -6.52 9.90
C LEU A 115 1.95 -5.12 9.28
N LEU A 116 2.78 -4.81 8.28
CA LEU A 116 2.78 -3.51 7.61
C LEU A 116 1.48 -3.24 6.83
N VAL A 117 0.92 -4.26 6.17
CA VAL A 117 -0.39 -4.18 5.51
C VAL A 117 -1.51 -3.98 6.53
N LEU A 118 -1.53 -4.76 7.61
CA LEU A 118 -2.55 -4.65 8.66
C LEU A 118 -2.45 -3.33 9.44
N LEU A 119 -1.24 -2.83 9.66
CA LEU A 119 -0.95 -1.55 10.32
C LEU A 119 -1.07 -0.36 9.36
N GLN A 120 -1.41 -0.56 8.08
CA GLN A 120 -1.58 0.55 7.16
C GLN A 120 -2.58 1.57 7.72
N PRO A 121 -2.36 2.88 7.48
CA PRO A 121 -3.28 3.92 7.88
C PRO A 121 -4.68 3.84 7.25
N ILE A 122 -5.00 2.82 6.46
CA ILE A 122 -6.36 2.54 5.99
C ILE A 122 -7.18 1.87 7.11
N SER A 123 -6.54 1.05 7.96
CA SER A 123 -7.12 0.58 9.23
C SER A 123 -7.01 1.65 10.33
N ASN A 124 -6.05 2.56 10.18
CA ASN A 124 -5.74 3.64 11.11
C ASN A 124 -6.08 5.04 10.57
N ILE A 125 -7.08 5.13 9.68
CA ILE A 125 -7.85 6.35 9.59
C ILE A 125 -8.45 6.37 10.98
N LYS A 126 -7.84 7.15 11.87
CA LYS A 126 -8.52 7.72 13.03
C LYS A 126 -9.61 8.56 12.39
N TYR A 127 -10.67 7.87 11.97
CA TYR A 127 -11.91 8.42 11.48
C TYR A 127 -12.30 9.30 12.64
N ASN A 128 -12.18 10.61 12.46
CA ASN A 128 -12.72 11.55 13.40
C ASN A 128 -14.13 11.06 13.67
N ARG A 129 -14.35 10.63 14.91
CA ARG A 129 -15.65 10.18 15.39
C ARG A 129 -16.53 11.42 15.33
N ILE A 130 -17.12 11.70 14.18
CA ILE A 130 -18.33 12.48 14.18
C ILE A 130 -19.35 11.57 14.87
N PRO A 131 -19.91 12.00 16.02
CA PRO A 131 -20.85 11.20 16.76
C PRO A 131 -22.03 10.81 15.88
N SER A 132 -22.74 9.74 16.27
CA SER A 132 -23.90 9.19 15.56
C SER A 132 -24.77 10.30 15.00
N ILE A 133 -24.83 10.35 13.67
CA ILE A 133 -25.49 11.36 12.86
C ILE A 133 -27.02 11.37 13.03
N GLU A 134 -27.58 10.44 13.81
CA GLU A 134 -29.01 10.23 14.03
C GLU A 134 -29.79 11.49 14.45
N ASN A 135 -29.15 12.48 15.09
CA ASN A 135 -29.77 13.74 15.52
C ASN A 135 -29.17 15.00 14.87
N ASN A 136 -28.50 14.89 13.71
CA ASN A 136 -27.90 16.06 13.07
C ASN A 136 -28.92 16.80 12.18
N GLU A 137 -29.06 18.11 12.37
CA GLU A 137 -30.02 18.96 11.66
C GLU A 137 -29.60 19.33 10.23
N ASP A 138 -28.39 18.95 9.79
CA ASP A 138 -27.91 19.20 8.43
C ASP A 138 -28.79 18.49 7.39
N THR A 139 -29.35 19.26 6.44
CA THR A 139 -30.30 18.78 5.44
C THR A 139 -29.68 17.73 4.51
N LYS A 140 -28.39 17.84 4.19
CA LYS A 140 -27.66 16.84 3.40
C LYS A 140 -27.53 15.52 4.15
N ILE A 141 -27.34 15.61 5.45
CA ILE A 141 -27.28 14.43 6.30
C ILE A 141 -28.66 13.77 6.42
N GLN A 142 -29.72 14.57 6.53
CA GLN A 142 -31.09 14.04 6.53
C GLN A 142 -31.44 13.36 5.20
N SER A 143 -30.97 13.90 4.06
CA SER A 143 -31.16 13.26 2.75
C SER A 143 -30.44 11.91 2.68
N ILE A 144 -29.22 11.80 3.20
CA ILE A 144 -28.51 10.53 3.35
C ILE A 144 -29.33 9.55 4.21
N LEU A 145 -29.75 9.98 5.41
CA LEU A 145 -30.48 9.13 6.37
C LEU A 145 -31.81 8.63 5.79
N LYS A 146 -32.47 9.42 4.94
CA LYS A 146 -33.69 9.02 4.24
C LYS A 146 -33.44 7.80 3.35
N VAL A 147 -32.35 7.78 2.58
CA VAL A 147 -32.01 6.61 1.75
C VAL A 147 -31.84 5.36 2.62
N PHE A 148 -31.16 5.46 3.77
CA PHE A 148 -31.03 4.32 4.69
C PHE A 148 -32.38 3.81 5.22
N ARG A 149 -33.31 4.72 5.52
CA ARG A 149 -34.68 4.37 5.95
C ARG A 149 -35.44 3.65 4.85
N ASP A 150 -35.33 4.09 3.60
CA ASP A 150 -36.01 3.49 2.44
C ASP A 150 -35.59 2.02 2.22
N TYR A 151 -34.35 1.68 2.58
CA TYR A 151 -33.84 0.30 2.52
C TYR A 151 -33.95 -0.48 3.85
N ASN A 152 -34.53 0.12 4.89
CA ASN A 152 -34.64 -0.46 6.24
C ASN A 152 -33.27 -0.89 6.83
N ILE A 153 -32.24 -0.06 6.64
CA ILE A 153 -30.87 -0.31 7.10
C ILE A 153 -30.51 0.71 8.19
N THR A 154 -29.92 0.25 9.29
CA THR A 154 -29.41 1.14 10.33
C THR A 154 -28.20 1.93 9.81
N PRO A 155 -28.23 3.28 9.84
CA PRO A 155 -27.16 4.09 9.27
C PRO A 155 -25.91 4.10 10.14
N HIS A 156 -24.77 3.71 9.56
CA HIS A 156 -23.46 3.93 10.16
C HIS A 156 -22.60 4.80 9.25
N ILE A 157 -22.87 6.10 9.26
CA ILE A 157 -22.20 7.07 8.39
C ILE A 157 -20.95 7.61 9.09
N LYS A 158 -19.83 7.68 8.37
CA LYS A 158 -18.59 8.34 8.81
C LYS A 158 -18.11 9.33 7.77
N ILE A 159 -17.67 10.51 8.20
CA ILE A 159 -17.12 11.51 7.29
C ILE A 159 -15.60 11.50 7.37
N ILE A 160 -14.93 11.37 6.22
CA ILE A 160 -13.47 11.41 6.09
C ILE A 160 -13.07 12.82 5.66
N ASP A 161 -12.28 13.50 6.49
CA ASP A 161 -11.82 14.84 6.13
C ASP A 161 -10.81 14.79 4.96
N THR A 162 -11.22 15.41 3.85
CA THR A 162 -10.56 15.38 2.55
C THR A 162 -10.67 16.72 1.82
N ASN A 163 -11.21 17.76 2.47
CA ASN A 163 -11.39 19.07 1.87
C ASN A 163 -10.06 19.67 1.38
N SER A 164 -8.99 19.48 2.13
CA SER A 164 -7.66 19.99 1.79
C SER A 164 -7.03 19.31 0.57
N VAL A 165 -7.38 18.04 0.32
CA VAL A 165 -6.88 17.23 -0.81
C VAL A 165 -7.90 17.09 -1.95
N LYS A 166 -9.11 17.63 -1.78
CA LYS A 166 -10.21 17.64 -2.77
C LYS A 166 -10.55 16.26 -3.35
N ILE A 167 -10.62 15.25 -2.49
CA ILE A 167 -10.99 13.87 -2.89
C ILE A 167 -12.49 13.70 -2.70
N ALA A 168 -13.24 13.56 -3.80
CA ALA A 168 -14.67 13.25 -3.76
C ALA A 168 -14.88 11.74 -3.94
N ASN A 169 -15.28 11.06 -2.87
CA ASN A 169 -15.60 9.64 -2.89
C ASN A 169 -16.59 9.20 -1.79
N GLY A 170 -17.27 8.10 -2.05
CA GLY A 170 -18.07 7.31 -1.10
C GLY A 170 -17.51 5.89 -1.03
N TYR A 171 -17.55 5.27 0.15
CA TYR A 171 -17.09 3.89 0.32
C TYR A 171 -18.03 3.11 1.23
N GLN A 172 -18.38 1.90 0.84
CA GLN A 172 -19.05 0.94 1.70
C GLN A 172 -18.05 -0.03 2.37
N SER A 173 -18.34 -0.43 3.61
CA SER A 173 -17.62 -1.47 4.34
C SER A 173 -18.58 -2.54 4.90
N ASP A 174 -18.09 -3.75 5.11
CA ASP A 174 -18.84 -4.99 5.38
C ASP A 174 -19.74 -4.98 6.63
N LYS A 175 -19.65 -3.95 7.47
CA LYS A 175 -20.46 -3.78 8.68
C LYS A 175 -21.51 -2.66 8.57
N TYR A 176 -22.07 -2.46 7.38
CA TYR A 176 -23.06 -1.41 7.11
C TYR A 176 -22.53 0.02 7.34
N TYR A 177 -21.20 0.20 7.31
CA TYR A 177 -20.60 1.52 7.36
C TYR A 177 -20.53 2.12 5.96
N ILE A 178 -21.01 3.34 5.81
CA ILE A 178 -20.76 4.17 4.63
C ILE A 178 -19.85 5.31 5.04
N TYR A 179 -18.74 5.43 4.34
CA TYR A 179 -17.77 6.50 4.49
C TYR A 179 -17.99 7.52 3.39
N ILE A 180 -18.14 8.77 3.76
CA ILE A 180 -18.33 9.88 2.83
C ILE A 180 -17.19 10.87 3.02
N THR A 181 -16.56 11.29 1.94
CA THR A 181 -15.52 12.32 2.00
C THR A 181 -16.13 13.71 2.26
N SER A 182 -15.51 14.53 3.11
CA SER A 182 -15.97 15.90 3.41
C SER A 182 -16.02 16.79 2.16
N TYR A 183 -15.13 16.53 1.19
CA TYR A 183 -15.14 17.24 -0.09
C TYR A 183 -16.35 16.86 -0.95
N LEU A 184 -16.74 15.58 -1.00
CA LEU A 184 -17.97 15.18 -1.70
C LEU A 184 -19.21 15.78 -1.03
N LEU A 185 -19.29 15.71 0.31
CA LEU A 185 -20.41 16.24 1.07
C LEU A 185 -20.59 17.76 0.88
N SER A 186 -19.49 18.51 0.82
CA SER A 186 -19.56 19.97 0.65
C SER A 186 -19.94 20.40 -0.78
N ASN A 187 -19.60 19.62 -1.80
CA ASN A 187 -19.74 20.02 -3.21
C ASN A 187 -20.98 19.44 -3.92
N LEU A 188 -21.55 18.33 -3.44
CA LEU A 188 -22.75 17.76 -4.05
C LEU A 188 -24.04 18.36 -3.47
N SER A 189 -25.07 18.46 -4.31
CA SER A 189 -26.44 18.74 -3.88
C SER A 189 -27.04 17.55 -3.13
N GLU A 190 -28.17 17.77 -2.44
CA GLU A 190 -28.85 16.73 -1.65
C GLU A 190 -29.27 15.54 -2.51
N SER A 191 -29.78 15.78 -3.72
CA SER A 191 -30.23 14.72 -4.65
C SER A 191 -29.06 13.93 -5.24
N GLU A 192 -27.94 14.59 -5.56
CA GLU A 192 -26.72 13.92 -6.01
C GLU A 192 -26.14 13.04 -4.90
N LEU A 193 -26.19 13.54 -3.66
CA LEU A 193 -25.73 12.80 -2.48
C LEU A 193 -26.63 11.59 -2.19
N GLU A 194 -27.96 11.73 -2.30
CA GLU A 194 -28.91 10.62 -2.23
C GLU A 194 -28.55 9.53 -3.28
N ALA A 195 -28.26 9.95 -4.52
CA ALA A 195 -27.90 9.02 -5.59
C ALA A 195 -26.59 8.26 -5.32
N VAL A 196 -25.54 8.97 -4.86
CA VAL A 196 -24.26 8.34 -4.49
C VAL A 196 -24.45 7.35 -3.33
N VAL A 197 -25.21 7.71 -2.30
CA VAL A 197 -25.46 6.81 -1.17
C VAL A 197 -26.31 5.61 -1.58
N ALA A 198 -27.31 5.80 -2.43
CA ALA A 198 -28.10 4.69 -2.97
C ALA A 198 -27.24 3.70 -3.75
N HIS A 199 -26.24 4.19 -4.50
CA HIS A 199 -25.26 3.35 -5.18
C HIS A 199 -24.45 2.49 -4.19
N GLU A 200 -23.90 3.11 -3.14
CA GLU A 200 -23.12 2.42 -2.10
C GLU A 200 -23.97 1.41 -1.30
N ILE A 201 -25.22 1.75 -0.99
CA ILE A 201 -26.18 0.82 -0.38
C ILE A 201 -26.48 -0.34 -1.32
N GLY A 202 -26.56 -0.10 -2.63
CA GLY A 202 -26.71 -1.16 -3.63
C GLY A 202 -25.61 -2.22 -3.52
N HIS A 203 -24.34 -1.80 -3.36
CA HIS A 203 -23.23 -2.73 -3.12
C HIS A 203 -23.38 -3.57 -1.86
N LEU A 204 -23.88 -2.95 -0.78
CA LEU A 204 -24.15 -3.60 0.50
C LEU A 204 -25.27 -4.65 0.39
N VAL A 205 -26.42 -4.26 -0.16
CA VAL A 205 -27.61 -5.12 -0.33
C VAL A 205 -27.29 -6.30 -1.22
N MET A 206 -26.56 -6.06 -2.31
CA MET A 206 -26.17 -7.10 -3.27
C MET A 206 -24.98 -7.94 -2.81
N LYS A 207 -24.40 -7.61 -1.64
CA LYS A 207 -23.23 -8.27 -1.05
C LYS A 207 -22.08 -8.39 -2.05
N HIS A 208 -21.81 -7.35 -2.83
CA HIS A 208 -20.78 -7.38 -3.87
C HIS A 208 -19.41 -7.76 -3.30
N ASN A 209 -19.05 -7.24 -2.12
CA ASN A 209 -17.78 -7.59 -1.47
C ASN A 209 -17.67 -9.09 -1.19
N LEU A 210 -18.72 -9.73 -0.65
CA LEU A 210 -18.71 -11.19 -0.40
C LEU A 210 -18.64 -12.00 -1.69
N LYS A 211 -19.29 -11.55 -2.77
CA LYS A 211 -19.22 -12.22 -4.08
C LYS A 211 -17.84 -12.12 -4.74
N HIS A 212 -17.04 -11.14 -4.37
CA HIS A 212 -15.66 -11.02 -4.88
C HIS A 212 -14.68 -11.98 -4.20
N PHE A 213 -15.00 -12.52 -3.02
CA PHE A 213 -14.13 -13.42 -2.26
C PHE A 213 -14.55 -14.90 -2.30
N LEU A 214 -15.73 -15.21 -2.84
CA LEU A 214 -16.27 -16.57 -3.03
C LEU A 214 -16.13 -16.99 -4.49
#